data_AF-A0A7X0QYE7-F1
#
_entry.id   AF-A0A7X0QYE7-F1
#
_cell.length_a   1.000
_cell.length_b   1.000
_cell.length_c   1.000
_cell.angle_alpha   90.00
_cell.angle_beta   90.00
_cell.angle_gamma   90.00
#
_symmetry.space_group_name_H-M   'P 1'
#
loop_
_entity.id
_entity.type
_entity.pdbx_description
1 polymer ?
#
loop_
_entity_poly.entity_id
_entity_poly.type
_entity_poly.pdbx_seq_one_letter_code
_entity_poly.pdbx_strand_id
1 'polypeptide(L)'
;MSWNVESANDYFIKEYERYSPDKYKHKPQNIIYKGLHDLELAYQDLYYNCALNACSKDELLDFLDSVKHSKLLLAGNSKALDVEKYATVYAEKATKLKIEIEEGKLSFA
;
A
#
# COMPACT_ATOMS: atom_id res chain seq x y z
N MET A 1 0.55 5.41 -23.90
CA MET A 1 -0.26 6.09 -22.87
C MET A 1 0.64 7.12 -22.22
N SER A 2 0.22 8.39 -22.15
CA SER A 2 0.91 9.40 -21.33
C SER A 2 0.67 9.08 -19.85
N TRP A 3 1.68 9.22 -19.01
CA TRP A 3 1.54 9.13 -17.55
C TRP A 3 1.43 10.55 -17.01
N ASN A 4 0.34 10.86 -16.31
CA ASN A 4 0.10 12.13 -15.64
C ASN A 4 0.44 11.95 -14.15
N VAL A 5 1.51 12.61 -13.74
CA VAL A 5 2.06 12.54 -12.39
C VAL A 5 1.11 13.14 -11.35
N GLU A 6 0.42 14.23 -11.67
CA GLU A 6 -0.54 14.87 -10.76
C GLU A 6 -1.73 13.95 -10.50
N SER A 7 -2.34 13.41 -11.56
CA SER A 7 -3.45 12.46 -11.46
C SER A 7 -3.07 11.19 -10.69
N ALA A 8 -1.85 10.66 -10.90
CA ALA A 8 -1.36 9.50 -10.18
C ALA A 8 -1.14 9.81 -8.69
N ASN A 9 -0.50 10.94 -8.37
CA ASN A 9 -0.30 11.38 -6.99
C ASN A 9 -1.62 11.62 -6.26
N ASP A 10 -2.55 12.37 -6.87
CA ASP A 10 -3.86 12.67 -6.30
C ASP A 10 -4.64 11.38 -6.00
N TYR A 11 -4.56 10.39 -6.90
CA TYR A 11 -5.18 9.09 -6.66
C TYR A 11 -4.58 8.39 -5.43
N PHE A 12 -3.25 8.28 -5.35
CA PHE A 12 -2.60 7.57 -4.25
C PHE A 12 -2.72 8.30 -2.91
N ILE A 13 -2.66 9.63 -2.90
CA ILE A 13 -2.92 10.45 -1.70
C ILE A 13 -4.36 10.24 -1.23
N LYS A 14 -5.33 10.28 -2.14
CA LYS A 14 -6.74 10.05 -1.79
C LYS A 14 -6.96 8.64 -1.25
N GLU A 15 -6.30 7.62 -1.80
CA GLU A 15 -6.37 6.27 -1.25
C GLU A 15 -5.70 6.17 0.12
N TYR A 16 -4.54 6.82 0.33
CA TYR A 16 -3.87 6.91 1.63
C TYR A 16 -4.80 7.49 2.71
N GLU A 17 -5.50 8.59 2.40
CA GLU A 17 -6.41 9.27 3.34
C GLU A 17 -7.64 8.44 3.73
N ARG A 18 -8.02 7.43 2.92
CA ARG A 18 -9.18 6.56 3.23
C ARG A 18 -8.90 5.59 4.38
N TYR A 19 -7.65 5.22 4.58
CA TYR A 19 -7.27 4.23 5.59
C TYR A 19 -6.77 4.93 6.85
N SER A 20 -7.24 4.46 8.01
CA SER A 20 -6.93 5.08 9.29
C SER A 20 -6.78 3.99 10.35
N PRO A 21 -5.58 3.38 10.47
CA PRO A 21 -5.34 2.32 11.46
C PRO A 21 -5.59 2.80 12.91
N ASP A 22 -5.40 4.08 13.18
CA ASP A 22 -5.61 4.68 14.50
C ASP A 22 -7.02 4.53 15.05
N LYS A 23 -8.04 4.34 14.20
CA LYS A 23 -9.43 4.11 14.67
C LYS A 23 -9.59 2.80 15.47
N TYR A 24 -8.61 1.91 15.39
CA TYR A 24 -8.55 0.65 16.15
C TYR A 24 -7.75 0.75 17.45
N LYS A 25 -7.03 1.85 17.69
CA LYS A 25 -6.13 2.02 18.86
C LYS A 25 -6.84 1.81 20.21
N HIS A 26 -8.09 2.24 20.31
CA HIS A 26 -8.91 2.12 21.52
C HIS A 26 -9.87 0.93 21.50
N LYS A 27 -9.77 0.06 20.49
CA LYS A 27 -10.61 -1.14 20.40
C LYS A 27 -10.00 -2.29 21.20
N PRO A 28 -10.81 -3.30 21.59
CA PRO A 28 -10.29 -4.51 22.23
C PRO A 28 -9.19 -5.14 21.40
N GLN A 29 -8.08 -5.52 22.03
CA GLN A 29 -6.89 -6.07 21.36
C GLN A 29 -7.05 -7.56 21.01
N ASN A 30 -8.20 -7.92 20.44
CA ASN A 30 -8.47 -9.26 19.95
C ASN A 30 -7.98 -9.43 18.49
N ILE A 31 -8.01 -10.66 17.99
CA ILE A 31 -7.49 -11.01 16.67
C ILE A 31 -8.19 -10.23 15.54
N ILE A 32 -9.46 -9.89 15.70
CA ILE A 32 -10.25 -9.18 14.68
C ILE A 32 -9.77 -7.74 14.55
N TYR A 33 -9.72 -6.99 15.64
CA TYR A 33 -9.32 -5.57 15.57
C TYR A 33 -7.84 -5.39 15.26
N LYS A 34 -6.97 -6.31 15.70
CA LYS A 34 -5.57 -6.35 15.26
C LYS A 34 -5.46 -6.58 13.76
N GLY A 35 -6.16 -7.59 13.24
CA GLY A 35 -6.16 -7.88 11.81
C GLY A 35 -6.71 -6.73 10.95
N LEU A 36 -7.73 -6.02 11.43
CA LEU A 36 -8.27 -4.82 10.77
C LEU A 36 -7.29 -3.64 10.83
N HIS A 37 -6.66 -3.41 11.97
CA HIS A 37 -5.62 -2.41 12.14
C HIS A 37 -4.48 -2.63 11.14
N ASP A 38 -3.92 -3.84 11.09
CA ASP A 38 -2.75 -4.14 10.26
C ASP A 38 -3.09 -4.17 8.77
N LEU A 39 -4.33 -4.51 8.42
CA LEU A 39 -4.82 -4.36 7.05
C LEU A 39 -4.85 -2.89 6.61
N GLU A 40 -5.41 -2.01 7.45
CA GLU A 40 -5.45 -0.58 7.11
C GLU A 40 -4.08 0.07 7.15
N LEU A 41 -3.22 -0.33 8.09
CA LEU A 41 -1.83 0.12 8.14
C LEU A 41 -1.08 -0.29 6.87
N ALA A 42 -1.24 -1.55 6.42
CA ALA A 42 -0.62 -2.04 5.20
C ALA A 42 -1.05 -1.25 3.96
N TYR A 43 -2.35 -0.98 3.83
CA TYR A 43 -2.86 -0.18 2.71
C TYR A 43 -2.40 1.27 2.80
N GLN A 44 -2.48 1.89 3.97
CA GLN A 44 -2.04 3.26 4.18
C GLN A 44 -0.55 3.42 3.81
N ASP A 45 0.33 2.59 4.36
CA ASP A 45 1.76 2.65 4.09
C ASP A 45 2.07 2.38 2.61
N LEU A 46 1.39 1.42 1.98
CA LEU A 46 1.57 1.13 0.56
C LEU A 46 1.20 2.33 -0.31
N TYR A 47 0.02 2.93 -0.08
CA TYR A 47 -0.43 4.07 -0.88
C TYR A 47 0.42 5.31 -0.67
N TYR A 48 0.92 5.54 0.55
CA TYR A 48 1.92 6.57 0.81
C TYR A 48 3.18 6.35 -0.04
N ASN A 49 3.74 5.13 -0.04
CA ASN A 49 4.91 4.83 -0.83
C ASN A 49 4.63 4.88 -2.34
N CYS A 50 3.45 4.48 -2.80
CA CYS A 50 3.06 4.64 -4.20
C CYS A 50 3.04 6.11 -4.61
N ALA A 51 2.51 7.01 -3.78
CA ALA A 51 2.54 8.44 -4.04
C ALA A 51 3.99 8.96 -4.17
N LEU A 52 4.90 8.53 -3.27
CA LEU A 52 6.31 8.92 -3.35
C LEU A 52 7.02 8.46 -4.64
N ASN A 53 6.55 7.38 -5.26
CA ASN A 53 7.15 6.80 -6.47
C ASN A 53 6.30 7.04 -7.74
N ALA A 54 5.26 7.87 -7.68
CA ALA A 54 4.35 8.12 -8.80
C ALA A 54 4.85 9.15 -9.84
N CYS A 55 6.08 9.64 -9.69
CA CYS A 55 6.78 10.53 -10.63
C CYS A 55 6.88 9.96 -12.05
N SER A 56 6.97 8.63 -12.19
CA SER A 56 6.88 7.95 -13.46
C SER A 56 6.21 6.59 -13.30
N LYS A 57 5.62 6.09 -14.40
CA LYS A 57 5.04 4.73 -14.42
C LYS A 57 6.09 3.68 -14.06
N ASP A 58 7.29 3.82 -14.60
CA ASP A 58 8.35 2.84 -14.46
C ASP A 58 8.90 2.80 -13.03
N GLU A 59 9.13 3.96 -12.39
CA GLU A 59 9.56 4.01 -10.98
C GLU A 59 8.53 3.38 -10.04
N LEU A 60 7.24 3.64 -10.27
CA LEU A 60 6.18 3.01 -9.49
C LEU A 60 6.17 1.49 -9.69
N LEU A 61 6.31 1.00 -10.93
CA LEU A 61 6.34 -0.43 -11.22
C LEU A 61 7.57 -1.12 -10.62
N ASP A 62 8.74 -0.48 -10.66
CA ASP A 62 9.97 -0.96 -10.04
C ASP A 62 9.82 -1.05 -8.51
N PHE A 63 9.23 -0.02 -7.89
CA PHE A 63 8.89 -0.04 -6.47
C PHE A 63 7.96 -1.23 -6.15
N LEU A 64 6.85 -1.38 -6.89
CA LEU A 64 5.88 -2.45 -6.67
C LEU A 64 6.50 -3.85 -6.86
N ASP A 65 7.44 -4.00 -7.79
CA ASP A 65 8.17 -5.25 -7.99
C ASP A 65 9.13 -5.54 -6.83
N SER A 66 9.84 -4.51 -6.34
CA SER A 66 10.77 -4.64 -5.21
C SER A 66 10.08 -5.15 -3.93
N VAL A 67 8.81 -4.78 -3.72
CA VAL A 67 7.99 -5.21 -2.57
C VAL A 67 7.81 -6.73 -2.55
N LYS A 68 7.66 -7.37 -3.72
CA LYS A 68 7.51 -8.83 -3.84
C LYS A 68 8.71 -9.58 -3.29
N HIS A 69 9.90 -9.00 -3.41
CA HIS A 69 11.15 -9.60 -2.96
C HIS A 69 11.51 -9.25 -1.51
N SER A 70 10.73 -8.39 -0.86
CA SER A 70 11.15 -7.67 0.36
C SER A 70 10.27 -7.93 1.59
N LYS A 71 9.71 -9.13 1.76
CA LYS A 71 8.95 -9.51 2.97
C LYS A 71 9.71 -9.22 4.28
N LEU A 72 11.04 -9.37 4.27
CA LEU A 72 11.90 -9.07 5.42
C LEU A 72 11.97 -7.57 5.78
N LEU A 73 11.89 -6.67 4.80
CA LEU A 73 11.89 -5.22 5.06
C LEU A 73 10.55 -4.76 5.66
N LEU A 74 9.45 -5.39 5.23
CA LEU A 74 8.11 -5.13 5.77
C LEU A 74 7.97 -5.62 7.22
N ALA A 75 8.76 -6.62 7.63
CA ALA A 75 8.72 -7.17 8.97
C ALA A 75 9.22 -6.20 10.07
N GLY A 76 9.87 -5.10 9.69
CA GLY A 76 10.38 -4.07 10.59
C GLY A 76 9.38 -3.00 11.02
N ASN A 77 8.12 -3.05 10.56
CA ASN A 77 7.15 -2.01 10.89
C ASN A 77 6.71 -2.11 12.37
N SER A 78 7.31 -1.26 13.21
CA SER A 78 7.04 -1.19 14.66
C SER A 78 5.59 -0.86 15.03
N LYS A 79 4.77 -0.37 14.09
CA LYS A 79 3.35 -0.10 14.32
C LYS A 79 2.47 -1.33 14.11
N ALA A 80 2.94 -2.35 13.38
CA ALA A 80 2.16 -3.55 13.11
C ALA A 80 1.97 -4.39 14.39
N LEU A 81 0.74 -4.83 14.64
CA LEU A 81 0.39 -5.67 15.79
C LEU A 81 0.54 -7.16 15.46
N ASP A 82 0.31 -7.50 14.20
CA ASP A 82 0.58 -8.76 13.52
C ASP A 82 1.39 -8.45 12.26
N VAL A 83 2.71 -8.59 12.40
CA VAL A 83 3.69 -8.29 11.37
C VAL A 83 3.52 -9.19 10.13
N GLU A 84 3.16 -10.45 10.32
CA GLU A 84 2.97 -11.40 9.23
C GLU A 84 1.72 -11.02 8.40
N LYS A 85 0.63 -10.67 9.09
CA LYS A 85 -0.59 -10.20 8.43
C LYS A 85 -0.35 -8.91 7.67
N TYR A 86 0.30 -7.91 8.29
CA TYR A 86 0.69 -6.66 7.65
C TYR A 86 1.50 -6.90 6.38
N ALA A 87 2.60 -7.66 6.48
CA ALA A 87 3.50 -7.88 5.34
C ALA A 87 2.82 -8.64 4.20
N THR A 88 1.94 -9.59 4.53
CA THR A 88 1.16 -10.34 3.53
C THR A 88 0.18 -9.44 2.80
N VAL A 89 -0.64 -8.65 3.53
CA VAL A 89 -1.62 -7.74 2.92
C VAL A 89 -0.93 -6.69 2.05
N TYR A 90 0.18 -6.12 2.52
CA TYR A 90 0.97 -5.14 1.77
C TYR A 90 1.45 -5.72 0.43
N ALA A 91 2.07 -6.90 0.46
CA ALA A 91 2.61 -7.55 -0.74
C ALA A 91 1.52 -7.98 -1.74
N GLU A 92 0.40 -8.53 -1.25
CA GLU A 92 -0.75 -8.90 -2.08
C GLU A 92 -1.34 -7.68 -2.80
N LYS A 93 -1.51 -6.57 -2.07
CA LYS A 93 -2.05 -5.34 -2.65
C LYS A 93 -1.08 -4.68 -3.63
N ALA A 94 0.21 -4.67 -3.33
CA ALA A 94 1.24 -4.17 -4.26
C ALA A 94 1.23 -4.96 -5.57
N THR A 95 1.16 -6.30 -5.49
CA THR A 95 1.04 -7.19 -6.65
C THR A 95 -0.22 -6.87 -7.46
N LYS A 96 -1.35 -6.66 -6.78
CA LYS A 96 -2.61 -6.30 -7.45
C LYS A 96 -2.53 -4.96 -8.17
N LEU A 97 -1.97 -3.92 -7.52
CA LEU A 97 -1.79 -2.61 -8.14
C LEU A 97 -0.90 -2.68 -9.38
N LYS A 98 0.19 -3.46 -9.32
CA LYS A 98 1.09 -3.67 -10.46
C LYS A 98 0.33 -4.23 -11.66
N ILE A 99 -0.43 -5.30 -11.45
CA ILE A 99 -1.25 -5.94 -12.49
C ILE A 99 -2.28 -4.94 -13.05
N GLU A 100 -2.98 -4.20 -12.19
CA GLU A 100 -3.97 -3.20 -12.63
C GLU A 100 -3.35 -2.10 -13.52
N ILE A 101 -2.12 -1.68 -13.24
CA ILE A 101 -1.38 -0.66 -14.01
C ILE A 101 -0.84 -1.22 -15.33
N GLU A 102 -0.33 -2.46 -15.32
CA GLU A 102 0.18 -3.15 -16.51
C GLU A 102 -0.96 -3.47 -17.51
N GLU A 103 -2.11 -3.90 -17.00
CA GLU A 103 -3.31 -4.18 -17.79
C GLU A 103 -4.08 -2.91 -18.20
N GLY A 104 -3.66 -1.73 -17.72
CA GLY A 104 -4.31 -0.45 -18.01
C GLY A 104 -5.67 -0.25 -17.34
N LYS A 105 -6.04 -1.11 -16.38
CA LYS A 105 -7.24 -0.96 -15.53
C LYS A 105 -7.10 0.23 -14.57
N LEU A 106 -5.87 0.50 -14.14
CA LEU A 106 -5.49 1.70 -13.42
C LEU A 106 -4.53 2.51 -14.30
N SER A 107 -5.04 3.58 -14.90
CA SER A 107 -4.26 4.46 -15.76
C SER A 107 -4.50 5.92 -15.40
N PHE A 108 -3.47 6.73 -15.59
CA PHE A 108 -3.46 8.15 -15.26
C PHE A 108 -3.06 8.95 -16.50
N ALA A 109 -3.81 8.81 -17.60
CA ALA A 109 -3.50 9.47 -18.87
C ALA A 109 -4.21 10.81 -19.04
#